data_AF-I8V695-F1
#
_entry.id   AF-I8V695-F1
#
_cell.length_a   1.000
_cell.length_b   1.000
_cell.length_c   1.000
_cell.angle_alpha   90.00
_cell.angle_beta   90.00
_cell.angle_gamma   90.00
#
_symmetry.space_group_name_H-M   'P 1'
#
loop_
_entity.id
_entity.type
_entity.pdbx_description
1 polymer ?
#
loop_
_entity_poly.entity_id
_entity_poly.type
_entity_poly.pdbx_seq_one_letter_code
_entity_poly.pdbx_strand_id
1 'polypeptide(L)' 'MTIINETIFYDKPGSCGTCPFFYNGSTHLRPGEVKGHCRMFDEMHKSYINPPKRCQKIFNKAFRMPDGSELVITINNE' A
#
# COMPACT_ATOMS: atom_id res chain seq x y z
N MET A 1 -1.80 15.42 -0.83
CA MET A 1 -2.62 14.27 -1.30
C MET A 1 -2.01 13.72 -2.57
N THR A 2 -1.74 12.41 -2.63
CA THR A 2 -1.24 11.75 -3.84
C THR A 2 -2.16 10.59 -4.23
N ILE A 3 -2.22 10.28 -5.52
CA ILE A 3 -3.02 9.17 -6.04
C ILE A 3 -2.03 8.15 -6.63
N ILE A 4 -2.17 6.88 -6.26
CA ILE A 4 -1.35 5.79 -6.77
C ILE A 4 -2.30 4.71 -7.28
N ASN A 5 -2.24 4.37 -8.57
CA ASN A 5 -3.16 3.38 -9.20
C ASN A 5 -4.61 3.58 -8.73
N GLU A 6 -5.17 4.77 -8.97
CA GLU A 6 -6.54 5.17 -8.58
C GLU A 6 -6.82 5.21 -7.06
N THR A 7 -5.83 4.87 -6.22
CA THR A 7 -5.99 4.82 -4.77
C THR A 7 -5.45 6.10 -4.13
N ILE A 8 -6.28 6.75 -3.32
CA ILE A 8 -5.93 8.01 -2.65
C ILE A 8 -5.10 7.75 -1.40
N PHE A 9 -3.98 8.47 -1.28
CA PHE A 9 -3.13 8.49 -0.10
C PHE A 9 -3.07 9.92 0.45
N TYR A 10 -3.54 10.08 1.69
CA TYR A 10 -3.40 11.32 2.45
C TYR A 10 -2.02 11.38 3.14
N ASP A 11 -1.58 10.26 3.70
CA ASP A 11 -0.30 10.11 4.41
C ASP A 11 0.43 8.83 4.00
N LYS A 12 1.73 8.78 4.28
CA LYS A 12 2.53 7.57 4.05
C LYS A 12 2.14 6.49 5.07
N PRO A 13 1.85 5.25 4.62
CA PRO A 13 1.52 4.18 5.55
C PRO A 13 2.72 3.85 6.45
N GLY A 14 2.48 3.72 7.75
CA GLY A 14 3.50 3.35 8.74
C GLY A 14 3.79 1.85 8.78
N SER A 15 2.88 1.04 8.25
CA SER A 15 2.99 -0.43 8.19
C SER A 15 2.24 -0.98 6.98
N CYS A 16 2.46 -2.24 6.62
CA CYS A 16 1.66 -2.89 5.59
C CYS A 16 0.16 -2.90 5.96
N GLY A 17 -0.17 -3.07 7.24
CA GLY A 17 -1.55 -3.08 7.73
C GLY A 17 -2.30 -1.76 7.58
N THR A 18 -1.58 -0.64 7.47
CA THR A 18 -2.17 0.70 7.23
C THR A 18 -2.15 1.09 5.75
N CYS A 19 -1.65 0.21 4.88
CA CYS A 19 -1.62 0.45 3.44
C CYS A 19 -2.99 0.12 2.80
N PRO A 20 -3.59 1.02 2.01
CA PRO A 20 -4.82 0.76 1.24
C PRO A 20 -4.75 -0.44 0.26
N PHE A 21 -3.55 -0.84 -0.17
CA PHE A 21 -3.35 -2.02 -1.01
C PHE A 21 -3.33 -3.33 -0.23
N PHE A 22 -3.25 -3.29 1.10
CA PHE A 22 -3.19 -4.48 1.95
C PHE A 22 -4.59 -4.93 2.35
N TYR A 23 -4.85 -6.22 2.19
CA TYR A 23 -6.12 -6.84 2.54
C TYR A 23 -5.85 -8.09 3.40
N ASN A 24 -6.26 -8.06 4.67
CA ASN A 24 -6.10 -9.20 5.59
C ASN A 24 -7.42 -9.89 5.94
N GLY A 25 -8.55 -9.51 5.32
CA GLY A 25 -9.86 -10.09 5.63
C GLY A 25 -10.32 -9.86 7.08
N SER A 26 -9.70 -8.95 7.83
CA SER A 26 -10.18 -8.57 9.16
C SER A 26 -11.56 -7.94 9.04
N THR A 27 -12.51 -8.44 9.83
CA THR A 27 -13.87 -7.91 9.90
C THR A 27 -14.23 -7.64 11.36
N HIS A 28 -15.34 -6.95 11.60
CA HIS A 28 -15.87 -6.78 12.96
C HIS A 28 -16.12 -8.11 13.69
N LEU A 29 -16.43 -9.19 12.94
CA LEU A 29 -16.67 -10.53 13.49
C LEU A 29 -15.39 -11.35 13.66
N ARG A 30 -14.32 -11.00 12.93
CA ARG A 30 -13.01 -11.64 12.98
C ARG A 30 -11.92 -10.58 13.02
N PRO A 31 -11.73 -9.91 14.17
CA PRO A 31 -10.69 -8.91 14.31
C PRO A 31 -9.31 -9.57 14.40
N GLY A 32 -8.28 -8.86 13.94
CA GLY A 32 -6.89 -9.20 14.25
C GLY A 32 -6.22 -10.21 13.31
N GLU A 33 -6.68 -10.35 12.07
CA GLU A 33 -5.94 -11.14 11.07
C GLU A 33 -4.56 -10.52 10.82
N VAL A 34 -3.53 -11.27 11.19
CA VAL A 34 -2.15 -10.78 11.20
C VAL A 34 -1.54 -10.80 9.81
N LYS A 35 -1.93 -11.76 8.96
CA LYS A 35 -1.41 -11.89 7.59
C LYS A 35 -2.45 -11.41 6.60
N GLY A 36 -1.98 -10.76 5.55
CA GLY A 36 -2.83 -10.29 4.46
C GLY A 36 -2.08 -10.24 3.14
N HIS A 37 -2.85 -10.01 2.10
CA HIS A 37 -2.42 -9.95 0.72
C HIS A 37 -2.18 -8.51 0.29
N CYS A 38 -1.06 -8.27 -0.39
CA CYS A 38 -0.75 -7.00 -1.02
C CYS A 38 -1.25 -7.01 -2.45
N ARG A 39 -2.37 -6.32 -2.73
CA ARG A 39 -2.96 -6.25 -4.08
C ARG A 39 -2.07 -5.57 -5.12
N MET A 40 -1.13 -4.75 -4.67
CA MET A 40 -0.21 -4.05 -5.55
C MET A 40 0.88 -4.96 -6.11
N PHE A 41 1.38 -5.91 -5.32
CA PHE A 41 2.54 -6.73 -5.70
C PHE A 41 2.29 -8.24 -5.65
N ASP A 42 1.06 -8.65 -5.36
CA ASP A 42 0.66 -10.04 -5.24
C ASP A 42 1.49 -10.84 -4.21
N GLU A 43 1.84 -10.19 -3.10
CA GLU A 43 2.69 -10.75 -2.05
C GLU A 43 1.95 -10.86 -0.70
N MET A 44 2.29 -11.89 0.09
CA MET A 44 1.78 -12.03 1.46
C MET A 44 2.66 -11.27 2.46
N HIS A 45 2.02 -10.42 3.27
CA HIS A 45 2.68 -9.62 4.31
C HIS A 45 1.99 -9.78 5.66
N LYS A 46 2.69 -9.45 6.75
CA LYS A 46 2.04 -9.29 8.06
C LYS A 46 1.67 -7.82 8.28
N SER A 47 0.55 -7.54 8.93
CA SER A 47 0.01 -6.18 9.10
C SER A 47 0.95 -5.24 9.87
N TYR A 48 1.73 -5.77 10.82
CA TYR A 48 2.64 -4.98 11.64
C TYR A 48 4.03 -4.75 11.02
N ILE A 49 4.33 -5.30 9.83
CA ILE A 49 5.67 -5.07 9.24
C ILE A 49 5.74 -3.68 8.63
N ASN A 50 6.92 -3.07 8.73
CA ASN A 50 7.22 -1.83 8.03
C ASN A 50 7.05 -2.03 6.51
N PRO A 51 6.59 -1.01 5.77
CA PRO A 51 6.48 -1.10 4.33
C PRO A 51 7.83 -1.52 3.71
N PRO A 52 7.85 -2.50 2.79
CA PRO A 52 9.08 -2.93 2.12
C PRO A 52 9.82 -1.76 1.46
N LYS A 53 11.15 -1.88 1.29
CA LYS A 53 11.98 -0.83 0.65
C LYS A 53 11.43 -0.39 -0.72
N ARG A 54 10.85 -1.33 -1.48
CA ARG A 54 10.18 -1.05 -2.77
C ARG A 54 9.01 -0.08 -2.60
N CYS A 55 8.10 -0.36 -1.66
CA CYS A 55 6.97 0.49 -1.35
C CYS A 55 7.43 1.87 -0.84
N GLN A 56 8.46 1.93 0.00
CA GLN A 56 9.01 3.21 0.49
C GLN A 56 9.52 4.09 -0.66
N LYS A 57 10.20 3.52 -1.66
CA LYS A 57 10.64 4.27 -2.85
C LYS A 57 9.45 4.84 -3.63
N ILE A 58 8.40 4.05 -3.81
CA ILE A 58 7.17 4.46 -4.49
C ILE A 58 6.48 5.59 -3.73
N PHE A 59 6.23 5.41 -2.43
CA PHE A 59 5.61 6.44 -1.60
C PHE A 59 6.46 7.71 -1.56
N ASN A 60 7.79 7.61 -1.45
CA ASN A 60 8.65 8.78 -1.51
C ASN A 60 8.60 9.50 -2.86
N LYS A 61 8.39 8.79 -3.97
CA LYS A 61 8.18 9.39 -5.28
C LYS A 61 6.81 10.07 -5.38
N ALA A 62 5.74 9.35 -5.02
CA ALA A 62 4.36 9.83 -5.08
C ALA A 62 4.16 11.11 -4.25
N PHE A 63 4.64 11.12 -3.00
CA PHE A 63 4.54 12.27 -2.10
C PHE A 63 5.46 13.45 -2.43
N ARG A 64 6.34 13.32 -3.44
CA ARG A 64 7.13 14.44 -3.97
C ARG A 64 6.50 15.08 -5.21
N MET A 65 5.51 14.43 -5.80
CA MET A 65 4.80 14.98 -6.95
C MET A 65 3.80 16.07 -6.49
N PRO A 66 3.40 16.99 -7.38
CA PRO A 66 2.43 18.03 -7.05
C PRO A 66 1.11 17.44 -6.51
N ASP A 67 0.44 18.16 -5.61
CA ASP A 67 -0.84 17.70 -5.05
C ASP A 67 -1.87 17.40 -6.14
N GLY A 68 -2.52 16.23 -6.02
CA GLY A 68 -3.53 15.76 -6.99
C GLY A 68 -2.96 15.06 -8.22
N SER A 69 -1.63 14.95 -8.35
CA SER A 69 -1.03 14.14 -9.42
C SER A 69 -1.15 12.64 -9.15
N GLU A 70 -1.37 11.87 -10.22
CA GLU A 70 -1.49 10.43 -10.19
C GLU A 70 -0.19 9.75 -10.61
N LEU A 71 0.30 8.85 -9.77
CA LEU A 71 1.40 7.94 -10.06
C LEU A 71 0.83 6.58 -10.50
N VAL A 72 0.91 6.30 -11.79
CA VAL A 72 0.55 4.99 -12.37
C VAL A 72 1.77 4.07 -12.34
N ILE A 73 1.60 2.88 -11.78
CA ILE A 73 2.64 1.84 -11.64
C ILE A 73 2.16 0.59 -12.37
N THR A 74 2.87 0.26 -13.45
CA THR A 74 2.69 -0.96 -14.22
C THR A 74 3.72 -2.01 -13.79
N ILE A 75 3.26 -3.21 -13.44
CA ILE A 75 4.14 -4.34 -13.18
C ILE A 75 4.26 -5.13 -14.48
N ASN A 76 5.47 -5.18 -15.03
CA ASN A 76 5.76 -6.02 -16.18
C ASN A 76 5.98 -7.45 -15.65
N ASN A 77 5.09 -8.37 -16.01
CA ASN A 77 5.34 -9.79 -15.83
C ASN A 77 6.15 -10.25 -17.05
N GLU A 78 7.47 -10.44 -16.88
CA GLU A 78 8.30 -11.22 -17.83
C GLU A 78 7.99 -12.72 -17.69
#